data_AF-A0A6J8DFW8-F1
#
_entry.id   AF-A0A6J8DFW8-F1
#
_cell.length_a   1.000
_cell.length_b   1.000
_cell.length_c   1.000
_cell.angle_alpha   90.00
_cell.angle_beta   90.00
_cell.angle_gamma   90.00
#
_symmetry.space_group_name_H-M   'P 1'
#
loop_
_entity.id
_entity.type
_entity.pdbx_description
1 polymer ?
#
loop_
_entity_poly.entity_id
_entity_poly.type
_entity_poly.pdbx_seq_one_letter_code
_entity_poly.pdbx_strand_id
1 'polypeptide(L)'
;MSISVTGLTNEGGVLFHNGKPIRAINREAAFQSFVLWLSQYKLVILIGYNAKLFDSKRLILNIKNFTCFAEFKSIVKGFVDSLPLFKKKFPGFPNYKQTTVYENVCGGQFDAHKAIGDVSALNCIIKNQTLVRKNSFLHSFSIESRMGQQKFDKETKRNEKTLEPVINEKLLTKSMARRVAKSGLVLEDLYHRLDSSNVDSDGSSRLGLPRILHDNKLDDIPT
;
A
#
# COMPACT_ATOMS: atom_id res chain seq x y z
N MET A 1 12.73 -0.04 -3.53
CA MET A 1 12.92 1.12 -4.42
C MET A 1 13.93 0.67 -5.46
N SER A 2 13.82 1.13 -6.70
CA SER A 2 14.76 0.74 -7.75
C SER A 2 16.06 1.53 -7.62
N ILE A 3 17.19 0.90 -7.95
CA ILE A 3 18.52 1.52 -8.04
C ILE A 3 18.46 2.77 -8.93
N SER A 4 17.68 2.71 -10.02
CA SER A 4 17.50 3.80 -10.99
C SER A 4 16.87 5.08 -10.42
N VAL A 5 16.24 5.01 -9.23
CA VAL A 5 15.53 6.15 -8.63
C VAL A 5 16.36 6.81 -7.55
N THR A 6 17.04 6.03 -6.70
CA THR A 6 17.78 6.57 -5.54
C THR A 6 19.28 6.58 -5.72
N GLY A 7 19.81 5.92 -6.77
CA GLY A 7 21.26 5.73 -6.96
C GLY A 7 21.91 4.83 -5.90
N LEU A 8 21.11 4.12 -5.09
CA LEU A 8 21.61 3.32 -3.97
C LEU A 8 21.79 1.85 -4.36
N THR A 9 22.99 1.31 -4.16
CA THR A 9 23.32 -0.12 -4.31
C THR A 9 23.90 -0.68 -3.00
N ASN A 10 23.73 -1.98 -2.76
CA ASN A 10 24.37 -2.68 -1.66
C ASN A 10 25.24 -3.79 -2.25
N GLU A 11 26.55 -3.69 -2.05
CA GLU A 11 27.55 -4.62 -2.56
C GLU A 11 28.38 -5.11 -1.38
N GLY A 12 28.33 -6.42 -1.10
CA GLY A 12 29.08 -7.03 0.00
C GLY A 12 28.72 -6.48 1.40
N GLY A 13 27.51 -5.93 1.59
CA GLY A 13 27.09 -5.32 2.86
C GLY A 13 27.45 -3.83 2.99
N VAL A 14 28.17 -3.27 2.02
CA VAL A 14 28.49 -1.83 1.95
C VAL A 14 27.45 -1.13 1.09
N LEU A 15 26.90 -0.03 1.61
CA LEU A 15 25.94 0.79 0.89
C LEU A 15 26.71 1.81 0.03
N PHE A 16 26.34 1.92 -1.24
CA PHE A 16 26.91 2.89 -2.18
C PHE A 16 25.83 3.85 -2.67
N HIS A 17 26.22 5.09 -2.97
CA HIS A 17 25.40 6.08 -3.67
C HIS A 17 26.13 6.53 -4.91
N ASN A 18 25.58 6.22 -6.10
CA ASN A 18 26.19 6.48 -7.40
C ASN A 18 27.64 5.96 -7.48
N GLY A 19 27.84 4.70 -7.05
CA GLY A 19 29.15 4.03 -7.05
C GLY A 19 30.12 4.48 -5.94
N LYS A 20 29.74 5.44 -5.10
CA LYS A 20 30.57 5.89 -3.97
C LYS A 20 30.11 5.25 -2.66
N PRO A 21 31.00 4.61 -1.89
CA PRO A 21 30.61 4.02 -0.62
C PRO A 21 30.14 5.12 0.34
N ILE A 22 29.04 4.86 1.04
CA ILE A 22 28.49 5.77 2.04
C ILE A 22 28.48 5.09 3.40
N ARG A 23 28.78 5.87 4.44
CA ARG A 23 28.72 5.39 5.82
C ARG A 23 27.26 5.12 6.18
N ALA A 24 26.89 3.85 6.22
CA ALA A 24 25.60 3.39 6.69
C ALA A 24 25.74 2.80 8.10
N ILE A 25 24.68 2.94 8.89
CA ILE A 25 24.52 2.19 10.14
C ILE A 25 23.56 1.03 9.90
N ASN A 26 23.64 0.01 10.76
CA ASN A 26 22.70 -1.10 10.67
C ASN A 26 21.26 -0.59 10.96
N ARG A 27 20.29 -1.37 10.47
CA ARG A 27 18.88 -0.98 10.47
C ARG A 27 18.31 -0.82 11.89
N GLU A 28 18.72 -1.67 12.83
CA GLU A 28 18.26 -1.62 14.21
C GLU A 28 18.75 -0.34 14.91
N ALA A 29 20.04 -0.03 14.79
CA ALA A 29 20.63 1.19 15.33
C ALA A 29 19.97 2.45 14.74
N ALA A 30 19.62 2.42 13.45
CA ALA A 30 18.88 3.51 12.82
C ALA A 30 17.48 3.70 13.43
N PHE A 31 16.74 2.60 13.67
CA PHE A 31 15.43 2.69 14.31
C PHE A 31 15.50 3.11 15.77
N GLN A 32 16.47 2.61 16.54
CA GLN A 32 16.69 3.04 17.92
C GLN A 32 16.99 4.54 17.98
N SER A 33 17.89 5.04 17.12
CA SER A 33 18.20 6.47 17.03
C SER A 33 16.97 7.30 16.64
N PHE A 34 16.15 6.80 15.71
CA PHE A 34 14.93 7.47 15.29
C PHE A 34 13.88 7.52 16.42
N VAL A 35 13.67 6.42 17.14
CA VAL A 35 12.74 6.37 18.28
C VAL A 35 13.22 7.27 19.42
N LEU A 36 14.53 7.28 19.70
CA LEU A 36 15.13 8.19 20.69
C LEU A 36 14.95 9.66 20.31
N TRP A 37 15.07 10.00 19.03
CA TRP A 37 14.76 11.36 18.57
C TRP A 37 13.27 11.70 18.74
N LEU A 38 12.38 10.73 18.47
CA LEU A 38 10.94 10.92 18.64
C LEU A 38 10.52 11.06 20.11
N SER A 39 11.22 10.43 21.05
CA SER A 39 10.88 10.46 22.48
C SER A 39 11.07 11.85 23.11
N GLN A 40 11.74 12.76 22.41
CA GLN A 40 11.82 14.19 22.77
C GLN A 40 10.46 14.89 22.66
N TYR A 41 9.48 14.30 21.99
CA TYR A 41 8.14 14.87 21.79
C TYR A 41 7.09 14.05 22.56
N LYS A 42 6.14 14.75 23.20
CA LYS A 42 5.08 14.10 24.01
C LYS A 42 4.14 13.22 23.19
N LEU A 43 3.81 13.64 21.97
CA LEU A 43 2.87 12.96 21.08
C LEU A 43 3.22 13.29 19.64
N VAL A 44 3.42 12.25 18.82
CA VAL A 44 3.85 12.42 17.42
C VAL A 44 2.81 11.91 16.43
N ILE A 45 2.59 12.68 15.37
CA ILE A 45 1.91 12.27 14.15
C ILE A 45 2.90 12.40 12.99
N LEU A 46 3.12 11.32 12.25
CA LEU A 46 4.04 11.31 11.11
C LEU A 46 3.31 11.68 9.82
N ILE A 47 3.77 12.73 9.14
CA ILE A 47 3.18 13.19 7.88
C ILE A 47 4.08 12.74 6.74
N GLY A 48 3.52 12.12 5.71
CA GLY A 48 4.26 11.74 4.52
C GLY A 48 3.44 11.87 3.25
N TYR A 49 4.13 12.04 2.12
CA TYR A 49 3.51 12.15 0.81
C TYR A 49 3.11 10.76 0.31
N ASN A 50 1.81 10.51 0.09
CA ASN A 50 1.30 9.18 -0.25
C ASN A 50 1.63 8.12 0.83
N ALA A 51 1.72 8.56 2.10
CA ALA A 51 2.18 7.75 3.21
C ALA A 51 1.33 6.48 3.41
N LYS A 52 0.02 6.52 3.11
CA LYS A 52 -0.87 5.37 3.32
C LYS A 52 -0.48 4.19 2.45
N LEU A 53 -0.01 4.45 1.23
CA LEU A 53 0.37 3.41 0.28
C LEU A 53 1.85 3.01 0.39
N PHE A 54 2.71 3.91 0.86
CA PHE A 54 4.16 3.72 0.80
C PHE A 54 4.85 3.75 2.17
N ASP A 55 5.15 4.94 2.70
CA ASP A 55 6.06 5.11 3.84
C ASP A 55 5.54 4.42 5.11
N SER A 56 4.27 4.59 5.45
CA SER A 56 3.69 3.96 6.64
C SER A 56 3.76 2.43 6.57
N LYS A 57 3.51 1.86 5.38
CA LYS A 57 3.58 0.42 5.17
C LYS A 57 5.02 -0.07 5.33
N ARG A 58 6.00 0.62 4.74
CA ARG A 58 7.41 0.22 4.84
C ARG A 58 7.96 0.40 6.25
N LEU A 59 7.65 1.52 6.90
CA LEU A 59 8.09 1.79 8.26
C LEU A 59 7.59 0.70 9.21
N ILE A 60 6.26 0.48 9.27
CA ILE A 60 5.67 -0.55 10.15
C ILE A 60 6.17 -1.95 9.82
N LEU A 61 6.35 -2.29 8.54
CA LEU A 61 6.86 -3.62 8.15
C LEU A 61 8.26 -3.88 8.70
N ASN A 62 9.11 -2.85 8.75
CA ASN A 62 10.49 -2.98 9.18
C ASN A 62 10.65 -2.82 10.69
N ILE A 63 10.05 -1.79 11.28
CA ILE A 63 10.27 -1.47 12.70
C ILE A 63 9.64 -2.50 13.64
N LYS A 64 8.54 -3.16 13.24
CA LYS A 64 7.80 -4.11 14.08
C LYS A 64 8.61 -5.33 14.55
N ASN A 65 9.74 -5.61 13.90
CA ASN A 65 10.60 -6.74 14.22
C ASN A 65 11.72 -6.36 15.20
N PHE A 66 11.81 -5.10 15.64
CA PHE A 66 12.84 -4.62 16.56
C PHE A 66 12.23 -4.30 17.93
N THR A 67 13.06 -4.37 18.96
CA THR A 67 12.68 -4.17 20.37
C THR A 67 12.11 -2.77 20.64
N CYS A 68 12.59 -1.75 19.92
CA CYS A 68 12.11 -0.37 20.02
C CYS A 68 10.67 -0.15 19.51
N PHE A 69 10.00 -1.17 18.96
CA PHE A 69 8.65 -1.02 18.42
C PHE A 69 7.60 -0.66 19.49
N ALA A 70 7.73 -1.19 20.71
CA ALA A 70 6.81 -0.89 21.79
C ALA A 70 6.85 0.61 22.16
N GLU A 71 8.06 1.16 22.28
CA GLU A 71 8.29 2.59 22.52
C GLU A 71 7.84 3.45 21.33
N PHE A 72 8.12 3.03 20.10
CA PHE A 72 7.62 3.70 18.91
C PHE A 72 6.08 3.87 18.95
N LYS A 73 5.35 2.83 19.34
CA LYS A 73 3.87 2.88 19.46
C LYS A 73 3.39 3.76 20.61
N SER A 74 4.15 3.88 21.70
CA SER A 74 3.75 4.75 22.80
C SER A 74 3.83 6.22 22.40
N ILE A 75 4.83 6.58 21.59
CA ILE A 75 5.11 7.96 21.14
C ILE A 75 4.26 8.34 19.91
N VAL A 76 4.24 7.51 18.87
CA VAL A 76 3.61 7.82 17.59
C VAL A 76 2.15 7.36 17.60
N LYS A 77 1.22 8.31 17.45
CA LYS A 77 -0.23 8.00 17.45
C LYS A 77 -0.77 7.62 16.08
N GLY A 78 -0.03 7.92 15.03
CA GLY A 78 -0.43 7.56 13.68
C GLY A 78 0.27 8.38 12.61
N PHE A 79 -0.32 8.32 11.43
CA PHE A 79 0.18 8.91 10.21
C PHE A 79 -0.86 9.82 9.59
N VAL A 80 -0.42 10.78 8.79
CA VAL A 80 -1.26 11.56 7.88
C VAL A 80 -0.74 11.36 6.45
N ASP A 81 -1.64 10.99 5.55
CA ASP A 81 -1.36 11.01 4.11
C ASP A 81 -1.64 12.41 3.55
N SER A 82 -0.58 13.09 3.11
CA SER A 82 -0.72 14.46 2.59
C SER A 82 -1.26 14.53 1.17
N LEU A 83 -1.19 13.45 0.38
CA LEU A 83 -1.58 13.48 -1.03
C LEU A 83 -3.08 13.78 -1.23
N PRO A 84 -4.02 13.12 -0.53
CA PRO A 84 -5.43 13.47 -0.63
C PRO A 84 -5.75 14.89 -0.15
N LEU A 85 -5.02 15.39 0.87
CA LEU A 85 -5.17 16.77 1.35
C LEU A 85 -4.81 17.77 0.24
N PHE A 86 -3.72 17.52 -0.48
CA PHE A 86 -3.30 18.38 -1.58
C PHE A 86 -4.24 18.31 -2.78
N LYS A 87 -4.78 17.12 -3.11
CA LYS A 87 -5.82 16.97 -4.14
C LYS A 87 -7.07 17.79 -3.85
N LYS A 88 -7.49 17.83 -2.59
CA LYS A 88 -8.65 18.62 -2.18
C LYS A 88 -8.35 20.12 -2.19
N LYS A 89 -7.14 20.52 -1.80
CA LYS A 89 -6.78 21.94 -1.69
C LYS A 89 -6.44 22.58 -3.04
N PHE A 90 -5.77 21.86 -3.92
CA PHE A 90 -5.24 22.39 -5.18
C PHE A 90 -5.87 21.66 -6.37
N PRO A 91 -7.19 21.79 -6.58
CA PRO A 91 -7.82 21.17 -7.74
C PRO A 91 -7.24 21.74 -9.03
N GLY A 92 -7.20 20.93 -10.09
CA GLY A 92 -6.80 21.37 -11.43
C GLY A 92 -5.32 21.18 -11.79
N PHE A 93 -4.48 20.66 -10.90
CA PHE A 93 -3.11 20.28 -11.29
C PHE A 93 -3.12 19.10 -12.27
N PRO A 94 -2.21 19.09 -13.28
CA PRO A 94 -2.16 18.04 -14.31
C PRO A 94 -1.86 16.67 -13.70
N ASN A 95 -1.10 16.64 -12.62
CA ASN A 95 -0.89 15.47 -11.78
C ASN A 95 -0.52 15.90 -10.35
N TYR A 96 -0.49 14.94 -9.44
CA TYR A 96 -0.14 15.18 -8.04
C TYR A 96 1.12 14.41 -7.62
N LYS A 97 2.14 14.40 -8.49
CA LYS A 97 3.49 14.08 -8.03
C LYS A 97 3.95 15.20 -7.08
N GLN A 98 4.79 14.85 -6.11
CA GLN A 98 5.26 15.83 -5.13
C GLN A 98 6.02 16.99 -5.79
N THR A 99 6.77 16.72 -6.86
CA THR A 99 7.44 17.74 -7.68
C THR A 99 6.45 18.75 -8.26
N THR A 100 5.37 18.29 -8.89
CA THR A 100 4.33 19.15 -9.46
C THR A 100 3.66 20.01 -8.38
N VAL A 101 3.29 19.40 -7.25
CA VAL A 101 2.66 20.16 -6.15
C VAL A 101 3.63 21.18 -5.57
N TYR A 102 4.90 20.82 -5.40
CA TYR A 102 5.93 21.72 -4.90
C TYR A 102 6.14 22.91 -5.85
N GLU A 103 6.32 22.66 -7.14
CA GLU A 103 6.55 23.70 -8.15
C GLU A 103 5.40 24.72 -8.17
N ASN A 104 4.15 24.25 -8.13
CA ASN A 104 2.97 25.12 -8.18
C ASN A 104 2.70 25.87 -6.86
N VAL A 105 3.19 25.38 -5.72
CA VAL A 105 2.89 25.96 -4.38
C VAL A 105 4.06 26.75 -3.80
N CYS A 106 5.28 26.24 -3.94
CA CYS A 106 6.49 26.82 -3.39
C CYS A 106 7.38 27.49 -4.44
N GLY A 107 7.16 27.19 -5.72
CA GLY A 107 8.03 27.64 -6.81
C GLY A 107 9.30 26.80 -6.95
N GLY A 108 9.72 26.56 -8.19
CA GLY A 108 10.99 25.92 -8.52
C GLY A 108 10.98 24.39 -8.44
N GLN A 109 12.18 23.82 -8.35
CA GLN A 109 12.42 22.37 -8.33
C GLN A 109 13.20 21.97 -7.09
N PHE A 110 13.13 20.70 -6.72
CA PHE A 110 13.91 20.13 -5.63
C PHE A 110 14.52 18.80 -6.04
N ASP A 111 15.53 18.36 -5.29
CA ASP A 111 16.21 17.08 -5.47
C ASP A 111 15.32 15.91 -5.04
N ALA A 112 14.39 15.56 -5.92
CA ALA A 112 13.48 14.44 -5.73
C ALA A 112 14.28 13.13 -5.63
N HIS A 113 13.79 12.21 -4.81
CA HIS A 113 14.41 10.90 -4.55
C HIS A 113 15.57 10.90 -3.55
N LYS A 114 15.91 12.07 -2.98
CA LYS A 114 16.63 12.15 -1.70
C LYS A 114 15.65 12.42 -0.58
N ALA A 115 15.68 11.58 0.45
CA ALA A 115 14.74 11.66 1.58
C ALA A 115 14.69 13.07 2.21
N ILE A 116 15.84 13.75 2.34
CA ILE A 116 15.87 15.12 2.88
C ILE A 116 15.23 16.15 1.94
N GLY A 117 15.39 15.99 0.62
CA GLY A 117 14.75 16.82 -0.39
C GLY A 117 13.24 16.64 -0.39
N ASP A 118 12.78 15.39 -0.38
CA ASP A 118 11.35 15.03 -0.32
C ASP A 118 10.69 15.59 0.96
N VAL A 119 11.34 15.47 2.12
CA VAL A 119 10.81 15.99 3.40
C VAL A 119 10.83 17.51 3.43
N SER A 120 11.87 18.15 2.90
CA SER A 120 11.96 19.63 2.84
C SER A 120 10.89 20.22 1.93
N ALA A 121 10.67 19.60 0.76
CA ALA A 121 9.60 19.97 -0.15
C ALA A 121 8.23 19.81 0.50
N LEU A 122 7.99 18.68 1.19
CA LEU A 122 6.75 18.46 1.93
C LEU A 122 6.53 19.54 3.01
N ASN A 123 7.58 19.87 3.77
CA ASN A 123 7.52 20.90 4.80
C ASN A 123 7.22 22.28 4.22
N CYS A 124 7.78 22.63 3.07
CA CYS A 124 7.46 23.88 2.37
C CYS A 124 5.98 23.96 1.99
N ILE A 125 5.45 22.90 1.36
CA ILE A 125 4.04 22.85 0.94
C ILE A 125 3.11 22.97 2.16
N ILE A 126 3.46 22.31 3.27
CA ILE A 126 2.67 22.34 4.51
C ILE A 126 2.72 23.72 5.17
N LYS A 127 3.90 24.34 5.28
CA LYS A 127 4.08 25.65 5.96
C LYS A 127 3.38 26.79 5.24
N ASN A 128 3.39 26.77 3.90
CA ASN A 128 2.67 27.75 3.08
C ASN A 128 1.13 27.62 3.18
N GLN A 129 0.60 26.76 4.05
CA GLN A 129 -0.82 26.42 4.09
C GLN A 129 -1.38 26.37 5.52
N THR A 130 -2.43 27.14 5.77
CA THR A 130 -3.24 27.08 7.01
C THR A 130 -4.02 25.76 7.17
N LEU A 131 -4.08 24.91 6.14
CA LEU A 131 -4.97 23.74 6.07
C LEU A 131 -4.58 22.54 6.93
N VAL A 132 -3.29 22.37 7.21
CA VAL A 132 -2.82 21.22 7.99
C VAL A 132 -3.27 21.31 9.45
N ARG A 133 -3.86 22.43 9.89
CA ARG A 133 -4.43 22.53 11.24
C ARG A 133 -5.90 22.13 11.34
N LYS A 134 -6.75 22.44 10.35
CA LYS A 134 -8.20 22.17 10.44
C LYS A 134 -8.65 20.81 9.87
N ASN A 135 -7.93 20.25 8.89
CA ASN A 135 -8.39 19.07 8.15
C ASN A 135 -7.46 17.83 8.22
N SER A 136 -6.36 17.89 8.97
CA SER A 136 -5.36 16.80 9.00
C SER A 136 -5.88 15.47 9.54
N PHE A 137 -6.96 15.50 10.32
CA PHE A 137 -7.57 14.29 10.85
C PHE A 137 -8.26 13.43 9.78
N LEU A 138 -8.77 14.03 8.69
CA LEU A 138 -9.57 13.34 7.67
C LEU A 138 -8.80 12.26 6.89
N HIS A 139 -7.48 12.40 6.79
CA HIS A 139 -6.60 11.44 6.13
C HIS A 139 -5.53 10.90 7.10
N SER A 140 -5.86 10.95 8.39
CA SER A 140 -5.06 10.31 9.42
C SER A 140 -5.46 8.84 9.59
N PHE A 141 -4.51 8.01 10.05
CA PHE A 141 -4.75 6.61 10.40
C PHE A 141 -3.78 6.16 11.49
N SER A 142 -4.26 5.32 12.40
CA SER A 142 -3.44 4.83 13.52
C SER A 142 -2.47 3.73 13.09
N ILE A 143 -1.51 3.41 13.97
CA ILE A 143 -0.59 2.29 13.78
C ILE A 143 -1.37 0.97 13.70
N GLU A 144 -2.39 0.80 14.54
CA GLU A 144 -3.24 -0.39 14.63
C GLU A 144 -4.01 -0.59 13.33
N SER A 145 -4.63 0.47 12.80
CA SER A 145 -5.30 0.44 11.50
C SER A 145 -4.32 0.03 10.39
N ARG A 146 -3.10 0.57 10.40
CA ARG A 146 -2.07 0.22 9.41
C ARG A 146 -1.64 -1.23 9.53
N MET A 147 -1.43 -1.74 10.73
CA MET A 147 -1.09 -3.14 10.99
C MET A 147 -2.22 -4.09 10.57
N GLY A 148 -3.47 -3.76 10.89
CA GLY A 148 -4.65 -4.50 10.47
C GLY A 148 -4.73 -4.60 8.95
N GLN A 149 -4.58 -3.48 8.25
CA GLN A 149 -4.56 -3.48 6.79
C GLN A 149 -3.37 -4.26 6.21
N GLN A 150 -2.21 -4.29 6.85
CA GLN A 150 -1.09 -5.15 6.40
C GLN A 150 -1.40 -6.64 6.52
N LYS A 151 -2.08 -7.05 7.61
CA LYS A 151 -2.54 -8.44 7.78
C LYS A 151 -3.56 -8.80 6.70
N PHE A 152 -4.58 -7.96 6.53
CA PHE A 152 -5.59 -8.11 5.50
C PHE A 152 -5.00 -8.19 4.08
N ASP A 153 -4.04 -7.31 3.74
CA ASP A 153 -3.34 -7.35 2.44
C ASP A 153 -2.60 -8.68 2.23
N LYS A 154 -1.98 -9.21 3.29
CA LYS A 154 -1.23 -10.48 3.25
C LYS A 154 -2.17 -11.67 3.07
N GLU A 155 -3.26 -11.70 3.80
CA GLU A 155 -4.31 -12.73 3.70
C GLU A 155 -4.97 -12.69 2.33
N THR A 156 -5.38 -11.51 1.87
CA THR A 156 -5.94 -11.33 0.52
C THR A 156 -4.99 -11.88 -0.54
N LYS A 157 -3.69 -11.60 -0.44
CA LYS A 157 -2.70 -12.11 -1.41
C LYS A 157 -2.56 -13.63 -1.34
N ARG A 158 -2.60 -14.21 -0.14
CA ARG A 158 -2.58 -15.68 0.04
C ARG A 158 -3.83 -16.30 -0.61
N ASN A 159 -5.00 -15.72 -0.37
CA ASN A 159 -6.26 -16.21 -0.92
C ASN A 159 -6.29 -16.06 -2.45
N GLU A 160 -5.85 -14.92 -2.98
CA GLU A 160 -5.75 -14.67 -4.43
C GLU A 160 -4.85 -15.71 -5.12
N LYS A 161 -3.76 -16.15 -4.46
CA LYS A 161 -2.89 -17.22 -4.98
C LYS A 161 -3.62 -18.55 -5.15
N THR A 162 -4.55 -18.89 -4.25
CA THR A 162 -5.34 -20.13 -4.38
C THR A 162 -6.22 -20.10 -5.63
N LEU A 163 -6.58 -18.92 -6.12
CA LEU A 163 -7.43 -18.73 -7.28
C LEU A 163 -6.64 -18.66 -8.60
N GLU A 164 -5.31 -18.79 -8.60
CA GLU A 164 -4.49 -18.80 -9.82
C GLU A 164 -4.95 -19.85 -10.87
N PRO A 165 -5.33 -21.09 -10.49
CA PRO A 165 -5.84 -22.06 -11.47
C PRO A 165 -7.06 -21.55 -12.24
N VAL A 166 -8.07 -21.03 -11.54
CA VAL A 166 -9.30 -20.53 -12.18
C VAL A 166 -9.10 -19.22 -12.96
N ILE A 167 -8.06 -18.45 -12.63
CA ILE A 167 -7.63 -17.29 -13.42
C ILE A 167 -6.96 -17.76 -14.72
N ASN A 168 -6.08 -18.76 -14.64
CA ASN A 168 -5.33 -19.29 -15.79
C ASN A 168 -6.26 -19.97 -16.79
N GLU A 169 -7.29 -20.67 -16.29
CA GLU A 169 -8.38 -21.26 -17.08
C GLU A 169 -9.38 -20.21 -17.61
N LYS A 170 -9.16 -18.92 -17.33
CA LYS A 170 -10.02 -17.79 -17.74
C LYS A 170 -11.47 -17.89 -17.24
N LEU A 171 -11.73 -18.71 -16.22
CA LEU A 171 -13.04 -18.83 -15.56
C LEU A 171 -13.34 -17.60 -14.69
N LEU A 172 -12.30 -16.98 -14.14
CA LEU A 172 -12.40 -15.71 -13.42
C LEU A 172 -11.40 -14.70 -13.95
N THR A 173 -11.87 -13.46 -14.11
CA THR A 173 -10.94 -12.34 -14.29
C THR A 173 -10.15 -12.10 -13.00
N LYS A 174 -8.92 -11.59 -13.13
CA LYS A 174 -8.08 -11.25 -11.97
C LYS A 174 -8.75 -10.28 -11.00
N SER A 175 -9.57 -9.34 -11.50
CA SER A 175 -10.31 -8.40 -10.66
C SER A 175 -11.40 -9.09 -9.83
N MET A 176 -12.11 -10.06 -10.42
CA MET A 176 -13.11 -10.88 -9.73
C MET A 176 -12.44 -11.79 -8.69
N ALA A 177 -11.38 -12.51 -9.08
CA ALA A 177 -10.63 -13.35 -8.16
C ALA A 177 -10.11 -12.55 -6.95
N ARG A 178 -9.62 -11.32 -7.18
CA ARG A 178 -9.21 -10.44 -6.08
C ARG A 178 -10.37 -10.00 -5.17
N ARG A 179 -11.59 -9.84 -5.69
CA ARG A 179 -12.79 -9.55 -4.87
C ARG A 179 -13.17 -10.76 -4.00
N VAL A 180 -13.13 -11.96 -4.57
CA VAL A 180 -13.35 -13.23 -3.86
C VAL A 180 -12.29 -13.41 -2.75
N ALA A 181 -11.02 -13.19 -3.07
CA ALA A 181 -9.94 -13.26 -2.10
C ALA A 181 -10.13 -12.28 -0.93
N LYS A 182 -10.60 -11.06 -1.22
CA LYS A 182 -10.89 -10.03 -0.20
C LYS A 182 -12.07 -10.38 0.71
N SER A 183 -13.02 -11.22 0.28
CA SER A 183 -14.10 -11.71 1.14
C SER A 183 -13.66 -12.87 2.03
N GLY A 184 -12.38 -13.25 2.00
CA GLY A 184 -11.84 -14.35 2.78
C GLY A 184 -11.95 -15.72 2.11
N LEU A 185 -12.51 -15.78 0.89
CA LEU A 185 -12.75 -17.04 0.18
C LEU A 185 -11.49 -17.50 -0.57
N VAL A 186 -11.29 -18.81 -0.58
CA VAL A 186 -10.25 -19.51 -1.33
C VAL A 186 -10.86 -20.48 -2.36
N LEU A 187 -10.02 -21.08 -3.20
CA LEU A 187 -10.47 -22.04 -4.21
C LEU A 187 -11.22 -23.24 -3.61
N GLU A 188 -10.79 -23.74 -2.45
CA GLU A 188 -11.46 -24.82 -1.71
C GLU A 188 -12.92 -24.49 -1.38
N ASP A 189 -13.20 -23.26 -0.96
CA ASP A 189 -14.56 -22.81 -0.63
C ASP A 189 -15.47 -22.82 -1.85
N LEU A 190 -14.91 -22.62 -3.05
CA LEU A 190 -15.65 -22.67 -4.30
C LEU A 190 -16.00 -24.12 -4.67
N TYR A 191 -15.05 -25.04 -4.52
CA TYR A 191 -15.30 -26.47 -4.76
C TYR A 191 -16.35 -27.02 -3.80
N HIS A 192 -16.20 -26.78 -2.49
CA HIS A 192 -17.18 -27.23 -1.49
C HIS A 192 -18.60 -26.72 -1.78
N ARG A 193 -18.73 -25.47 -2.24
CA ARG A 193 -20.04 -24.92 -2.59
C ARG A 193 -20.63 -25.58 -3.83
N LEU A 194 -19.84 -25.81 -4.87
CA LEU A 194 -20.28 -26.49 -6.09
C LEU A 194 -20.70 -27.95 -5.80
N ASP A 195 -19.93 -28.66 -4.98
CA ASP A 195 -20.26 -30.03 -4.57
C ASP A 195 -21.53 -30.06 -3.71
N SER A 196 -21.68 -29.12 -2.77
CA SER A 196 -22.91 -29.04 -1.95
C SER A 196 -24.16 -28.68 -2.75
N SER A 197 -24.03 -27.91 -3.84
CA SER A 197 -25.14 -27.61 -4.75
C SER A 197 -25.44 -28.74 -5.75
N ASN A 198 -24.61 -29.78 -5.82
CA ASN A 198 -24.87 -31.00 -6.58
C ASN A 198 -25.53 -32.10 -5.73
N VAL A 199 -25.80 -31.83 -4.44
CA VAL A 199 -26.52 -32.74 -3.53
C VAL A 199 -27.88 -32.13 -3.20
N ASP A 200 -28.75 -32.07 -4.21
CA ASP A 200 -30.20 -32.03 -3.99
C ASP A 200 -30.75 -33.48 -4.06
N SER A 201 -31.86 -33.70 -3.37
CA SER A 201 -32.34 -34.92 -2.73
C SER A 201 -32.78 -36.11 -3.62
N ASP A 202 -31.99 -36.51 -4.62
CA ASP A 202 -32.31 -37.71 -5.43
C ASP A 202 -31.10 -38.53 -5.92
N GLY A 203 -29.91 -38.34 -5.32
CA GLY A 203 -28.79 -39.29 -5.48
C GLY A 203 -28.27 -39.53 -6.91
N SER A 204 -28.59 -38.66 -7.87
CA SER A 204 -28.11 -38.79 -9.25
C SER A 204 -27.00 -37.79 -9.55
N SER A 205 -25.75 -38.26 -9.51
CA SER A 205 -24.55 -37.51 -9.92
C SER A 205 -24.66 -37.00 -11.35
N ARG A 206 -24.92 -35.71 -11.54
CA ARG A 206 -24.62 -35.04 -12.82
C ARG A 206 -23.23 -34.44 -12.71
N LEU A 207 -22.28 -34.99 -13.49
CA LEU A 207 -21.09 -34.25 -13.93
C LEU A 207 -21.57 -33.10 -14.82
N GLY A 208 -22.11 -32.05 -14.20
CA GLY A 208 -22.63 -30.85 -14.85
C GLY A 208 -21.60 -29.74 -14.73
N LEU A 209 -21.06 -29.33 -15.86
CA LEU A 209 -20.26 -28.10 -15.98
C LEU A 209 -20.99 -26.91 -15.34
N PRO A 210 -20.27 -25.94 -14.76
CA PRO A 210 -20.87 -24.77 -14.13
C PRO A 210 -21.81 -24.04 -15.09
N ARG A 211 -22.95 -23.61 -14.55
CA ARG A 211 -24.12 -23.01 -15.23
C ARG A 211 -23.88 -21.64 -15.88
N ILE A 212 -22.64 -21.34 -16.28
CA ILE A 212 -22.23 -20.07 -16.90
C ILE A 212 -21.41 -20.34 -18.15
N LEU A 213 -21.88 -21.18 -19.09
CA LEU A 213 -21.34 -21.27 -20.46
C LEU A 213 -22.39 -21.67 -21.50
N HIS A 214 -23.66 -21.34 -21.29
CA HIS A 214 -24.66 -21.38 -22.34
C HIS A 214 -25.39 -20.05 -22.36
N ASP A 215 -24.88 -19.14 -23.19
CA ASP A 215 -25.68 -18.32 -24.11
C ASP A 215 -24.74 -17.32 -24.80
N ASN A 216 -24.26 -17.72 -25.98
CA ASN A 216 -23.94 -16.85 -27.11
C ASN A 216 -23.77 -17.73 -28.35
N LYS A 217 -24.89 -18.31 -28.78
CA LYS A 217 -25.14 -18.62 -30.19
C LYS A 217 -26.42 -17.88 -30.56
N LEU A 218 -26.26 -16.65 -31.03
CA LEU A 218 -27.21 -16.05 -31.95
C LEU A 218 -26.60 -16.29 -33.33
N ASP A 219 -26.87 -17.47 -33.86
CA ASP A 219 -26.78 -17.74 -35.30
C ASP A 219 -28.04 -17.09 -35.93
N ASP A 220 -27.80 -16.34 -37.01
CA ASP A 220 -28.67 -16.08 -38.15
C ASP A 220 -30.11 -15.53 -37.95
N ILE A 221 -30.32 -14.29 -38.42
CA ILE A 221 -31.60 -13.88 -39.00
C ILE A 221 -31.35 -13.53 -40.49
N PRO A 222 -32.09 -14.15 -41.44
CA PRO A 222 -31.88 -13.97 -42.87
C PRO A 222 -32.56 -12.73 -43.47
N THR A 223 -31.91 -12.22 -44.53
CA THR A 223 -32.29 -11.19 -45.54
C THR A 223 -32.66 -9.79 -45.06
#